data_AF-A0A2A3TD17-F1
#
_entry.id   AF-A0A2A3TD17-F1
#
_cell.length_a   1.000
_cell.length_b   1.000
_cell.length_c   1.000
_cell.angle_alpha   90.00
_cell.angle_beta   90.00
_cell.angle_gamma   90.00
#
_symmetry.space_group_name_H-M   'P 1'
#
loop_
_entity.id
_entity.type
_entity.pdbx_description
1 polymer ?
#
loop_
_entity_poly.entity_id
_entity_poly.type
_entity_poly.pdbx_seq_one_letter_code
_entity_poly.pdbx_strand_id
1 'polypeptide(L)'
;MQNQKILFSGVFLLAIIVLTPLGFSASLGDDWSSIKSSLSSGEKADTLVVSLSHVNDAHLIYTNNFKLAAYEVDSESDILIEAAFDDIIKNHTSEDSGMVSLNRQVIDKTIYKIAYMKMELAVEKNSADDFITWYSVLDKKFKVSEKDYESNNWIAEIESTQSTLSSNGPAILEELLEIFKLKTIEELEEAIAALEEGDVKSAKKFTYEGLYYYRTLHPAVEEKLGTETANELLHEMEEAIEVTMSGNISSEMKFKIEHIASEVELIIREYEGGDTSEIGLALSGIKDRLNLVEGEYFDAVSDGQIIDQGEYDETVIFLSKAKSIFDSVKPSLMELSESDTVSLETHFIEMDLIVSSIDKPNKISILVGKSLNNIASFENFIGGATEIDIFQYFDEIDRLLNDAKTSYRNGDSQLAFDLVSEAYLDNYEFVEGPLGEVDPELMTKIETDMREDLRNMIKNGESFDSVDAQIDMILMDLDTAQKIVPEFGTIAMMVLAVAIISIVAITSKSKFSIIQRF
;
A
#
# COMPACT_ATOMS: atom_id res chain seq x y z
N MET A 1 -47.44 12.49 79.44
CA MET A 1 -47.62 12.65 77.99
C MET A 1 -46.23 12.68 77.37
N GLN A 2 -45.62 11.54 77.08
CA GLN A 2 -45.83 10.72 75.87
C GLN A 2 -45.38 11.46 74.60
N ASN A 3 -44.14 11.21 74.16
CA ASN A 3 -43.86 10.79 72.78
C ASN A 3 -42.38 10.36 72.63
N GLN A 4 -42.20 9.15 72.12
CA GLN A 4 -40.95 8.55 71.69
C GLN A 4 -40.42 9.23 70.41
N LYS A 5 -39.11 9.13 70.16
CA LYS A 5 -38.56 8.70 68.87
C LYS A 5 -37.07 8.30 68.99
N ILE A 6 -36.86 6.98 69.01
CA ILE A 6 -35.90 6.19 68.22
C ILE A 6 -34.52 6.83 67.95
N LEU A 7 -33.48 6.29 68.59
CA LEU A 7 -32.07 6.44 68.22
C LEU A 7 -31.60 5.11 67.61
N PHE A 8 -31.40 5.08 66.30
CA PHE A 8 -30.77 3.97 65.58
C PHE A 8 -29.27 4.18 65.56
N SER A 9 -28.51 3.17 65.98
CA SER A 9 -27.06 3.11 65.83
C SER A 9 -26.69 2.80 64.39
N GLY A 10 -25.89 3.65 63.75
CA GLY A 10 -25.24 3.38 62.48
C GLY A 10 -23.73 3.37 62.66
N VAL A 11 -23.13 2.19 62.57
CA VAL A 11 -21.68 1.97 62.49
C VAL A 11 -21.20 2.53 61.16
N PHE A 12 -20.28 3.49 61.19
CA PHE A 12 -19.63 4.05 60.00
C PHE A 12 -18.50 3.08 59.57
N LEU A 13 -18.75 2.28 58.53
CA LEU A 13 -17.70 1.52 57.85
C LEU A 13 -16.98 2.49 56.90
N LEU A 14 -15.71 2.80 57.19
CA LEU A 14 -14.86 3.57 56.30
C LEU A 14 -14.40 2.64 55.16
N ALA A 15 -15.07 2.71 54.01
CA ALA A 15 -14.60 2.05 52.79
C ALA A 15 -13.45 2.88 52.21
N ILE A 16 -12.21 2.40 52.37
CA ILE A 16 -11.07 2.88 51.59
C ILE A 16 -11.26 2.32 50.18
N ILE A 17 -11.80 3.14 49.28
CA ILE A 17 -11.74 2.87 47.84
C ILE A 17 -10.29 3.12 47.44
N VAL A 18 -9.52 2.04 47.29
CA VAL A 18 -8.27 2.10 46.52
C VAL A 18 -8.70 2.25 45.06
N LEU A 19 -8.73 3.49 44.57
CA LEU A 19 -8.69 3.75 43.14
C LEU A 19 -7.31 3.30 42.67
N THR A 20 -7.22 2.09 42.13
CA THR A 20 -6.11 1.75 41.25
C THR A 20 -6.22 2.71 40.07
N PRO A 21 -5.22 3.56 39.77
CA PRO A 21 -5.22 4.23 38.50
C PRO A 21 -5.13 3.12 37.45
N LEU A 22 -6.14 2.98 36.60
CA LEU A 22 -5.97 2.33 35.30
C LEU A 22 -5.08 3.28 34.49
N GLY A 23 -3.80 3.30 34.81
CA GLY A 23 -2.79 3.89 33.98
C GLY A 23 -2.51 2.88 32.87
N PHE A 24 -3.23 2.98 31.76
CA PHE A 24 -2.60 2.62 30.50
C PHE A 24 -1.38 3.54 30.40
N SER A 25 -0.17 2.97 30.34
CA SER A 25 0.98 3.77 29.90
C SER A 25 0.68 4.18 28.47
N ALA A 26 0.49 5.48 28.21
CA ALA A 26 0.29 5.96 26.86
C ALA A 26 1.49 5.54 25.99
N SER A 27 1.22 5.05 24.78
CA SER A 27 2.26 4.76 23.79
C SER A 27 2.73 6.05 23.11
N LEU A 28 3.88 6.03 22.41
CA LEU A 28 4.27 7.17 21.57
C LEU A 28 3.24 7.43 20.46
N GLY A 29 2.57 6.39 19.96
CA GLY A 29 1.42 6.56 19.06
C GLY A 29 0.27 7.36 19.68
N ASP A 30 -0.03 7.16 20.96
CA ASP A 30 -1.06 7.95 21.66
C ASP A 30 -0.62 9.39 21.92
N ASP A 31 0.66 9.61 22.20
CA ASP A 31 1.24 10.96 22.33
C ASP A 31 1.21 11.72 20.99
N TRP A 32 1.60 11.07 19.89
CA TRP A 32 1.48 11.64 18.54
C TRP A 32 0.01 11.96 18.21
N SER A 33 -0.91 11.03 18.45
CA SER A 33 -2.34 11.25 18.22
C SER A 33 -2.88 12.44 19.05
N SER A 34 -2.37 12.62 20.27
CA SER A 34 -2.70 13.75 21.14
C SER A 34 -2.18 15.08 20.60
N ILE A 35 -0.97 15.13 20.03
CA ILE A 35 -0.44 16.31 19.31
C ILE A 35 -1.38 16.67 18.17
N LYS A 36 -1.70 15.72 17.29
CA LYS A 36 -2.58 15.92 16.12
C LYS A 36 -3.96 16.44 16.52
N SER A 37 -4.57 15.83 17.54
CA SER A 37 -5.88 16.21 18.08
C SER A 37 -5.87 17.60 18.71
N SER A 38 -4.84 17.92 19.49
CA SER A 38 -4.70 19.23 20.11
C SER A 38 -4.53 20.33 19.06
N LEU A 39 -3.66 20.14 18.08
CA LEU A 39 -3.50 21.10 16.97
C LEU A 39 -4.80 21.30 16.17
N SER A 40 -5.56 20.23 15.90
CA SER A 40 -6.88 20.36 15.24
C SER A 40 -7.89 21.12 16.10
N SER A 41 -7.86 20.91 17.41
CA SER A 41 -8.72 21.65 18.36
C SER A 41 -8.32 23.13 18.41
N GLY A 42 -7.03 23.43 18.34
CA GLY A 42 -6.50 24.79 18.24
C GLY A 42 -6.98 25.53 16.98
N GLU A 43 -7.03 24.84 15.83
CA GLU A 43 -7.56 25.36 14.58
C GLU A 43 -9.06 25.70 14.66
N LYS A 44 -9.84 24.85 15.33
CA LYS A 44 -11.31 24.96 15.43
C LYS A 44 -11.78 25.83 16.60
N ALA A 45 -10.87 26.35 17.42
CA ALA A 45 -11.22 27.05 18.65
C ALA A 45 -11.87 28.43 18.40
N ASP A 46 -12.89 28.76 19.19
CA ASP A 46 -13.65 30.02 19.08
C ASP A 46 -12.87 31.28 19.47
N THR A 47 -11.73 31.13 20.17
CA THR A 47 -10.94 32.27 20.66
C THR A 47 -9.45 32.01 20.51
N LEU A 48 -8.70 33.08 20.24
CA LEU A 48 -7.23 33.03 20.15
C LEU A 48 -6.58 32.43 21.41
N VAL A 49 -7.11 32.75 22.60
CA VAL A 49 -6.56 32.22 23.86
C VAL A 49 -6.70 30.71 23.95
N VAL A 50 -7.87 30.17 23.58
CA VAL A 50 -8.11 28.72 23.59
C VAL A 50 -7.27 28.04 22.51
N SER A 51 -7.20 28.66 21.32
CA SER A 51 -6.37 28.20 20.22
C SER A 51 -4.90 28.05 20.62
N LEU A 52 -4.29 29.11 21.17
CA LEU A 52 -2.90 29.08 21.62
C LEU A 52 -2.66 28.13 22.81
N SER A 53 -3.67 27.90 23.66
CA SER A 53 -3.57 26.88 24.72
C SER A 53 -3.37 25.49 24.11
N HIS A 54 -4.17 25.12 23.11
CA HIS A 54 -4.03 23.84 22.43
C HIS A 54 -2.70 23.69 21.69
N VAL A 55 -2.19 24.77 21.08
CA VAL A 55 -0.86 24.76 20.44
C VAL A 55 0.24 24.52 21.48
N ASN A 56 0.16 25.19 22.64
CA ASN A 56 1.11 24.97 23.74
C ASN A 56 1.03 23.54 24.30
N ASP A 57 -0.17 22.96 24.43
CA ASP A 57 -0.35 21.58 24.88
C ASP A 57 0.32 20.60 23.90
N ALA A 58 0.14 20.80 22.59
CA ALA A 58 0.80 20.01 21.56
C ALA A 58 2.33 20.16 21.61
N HIS A 59 2.83 21.39 21.74
CA HIS A 59 4.27 21.67 21.83
C HIS A 59 4.92 21.04 23.06
N LEU A 60 4.21 21.01 24.18
CA LEU A 60 4.66 20.35 25.40
C LEU A 60 4.78 18.84 25.22
N ILE A 61 3.80 18.20 24.58
CA ILE A 61 3.86 16.75 24.28
C ILE A 61 5.04 16.47 23.34
N TYR A 62 5.22 17.26 22.28
CA TYR A 62 6.37 17.16 21.39
C TYR A 62 7.70 17.26 22.15
N THR A 63 7.84 18.30 22.96
CA THR A 63 9.07 18.56 23.73
C THR A 63 9.42 17.41 24.68
N ASN A 64 8.41 16.82 25.32
CA ASN A 64 8.63 15.76 26.31
C ASN A 64 8.94 14.41 25.67
N ASN A 65 8.35 14.10 24.51
CA ASN A 65 8.33 12.74 23.98
C ASN A 65 9.12 12.56 22.69
N PHE A 66 9.28 13.61 21.87
CA PHE A 66 9.85 13.49 20.51
C PHE A 66 11.10 14.35 20.29
N LYS A 67 11.21 15.50 20.95
CA LYS A 67 12.30 16.47 20.71
C LYS A 67 13.71 15.90 20.92
N LEU A 68 13.92 15.11 21.97
CA LEU A 68 15.22 14.47 22.21
C LEU A 68 15.56 13.45 21.10
N ALA A 69 14.56 12.69 20.65
CA ALA A 69 14.73 11.72 19.58
C ALA A 69 15.08 12.40 18.26
N ALA A 70 14.43 13.53 17.94
CA ALA A 70 14.79 14.36 16.79
C ALA A 70 16.28 14.74 16.82
N TYR A 71 16.81 15.25 17.94
CA TYR A 71 18.24 15.56 18.04
C TYR A 71 19.17 14.34 17.91
N GLU A 72 18.70 13.15 18.27
CA GLU A 72 19.50 11.92 18.17
C GLU A 72 19.64 11.45 16.72
N VAL A 73 18.57 11.54 15.93
CA VAL A 73 18.52 10.97 14.57
C VAL A 73 18.65 12.01 13.46
N ASP A 74 18.05 13.19 13.63
CA ASP A 74 18.05 14.26 12.63
C ASP A 74 17.68 15.62 13.27
N SER A 75 18.68 16.46 13.54
CA SER A 75 18.44 17.78 14.12
C SER A 75 17.64 18.72 13.21
N GLU A 76 17.60 18.49 11.89
CA GLU A 76 16.77 19.29 10.98
C GLU A 76 15.27 19.07 11.27
N SER A 77 14.89 17.85 11.65
CA SER A 77 13.51 17.52 12.02
C SER A 77 12.99 18.36 13.19
N ASP A 78 13.82 18.63 14.20
CA ASP A 78 13.46 19.54 15.31
C ASP A 78 13.32 21.00 14.84
N ILE A 79 14.23 21.45 13.96
CA ILE A 79 14.18 22.81 13.41
C ILE A 79 12.87 23.03 12.64
N LEU A 80 12.47 22.07 11.82
CA LEU A 80 11.22 22.13 11.05
C LEU A 80 9.99 22.14 11.96
N ILE A 81 9.95 21.28 12.97
CA ILE A 81 8.82 21.20 13.91
C ILE A 81 8.68 22.48 14.74
N GLU A 82 9.77 22.99 15.30
CA GLU A 82 9.75 24.23 16.10
C GLU A 82 9.36 25.45 15.24
N ALA A 83 9.88 25.54 14.01
CA ALA A 83 9.47 26.58 13.07
C ALA A 83 7.97 26.49 12.74
N ALA A 84 7.44 25.29 12.54
CA ALA A 84 6.01 25.08 12.29
C ALA A 84 5.14 25.48 13.51
N PHE A 85 5.58 25.20 14.75
CA PHE A 85 4.89 25.69 15.94
C PHE A 85 4.87 27.22 16.01
N ASP A 86 6.01 27.87 15.76
CA ASP A 86 6.11 29.34 15.73
C ASP A 86 5.19 29.95 14.65
N ASP A 87 5.16 29.34 13.46
CA ASP A 87 4.30 29.78 12.37
C ASP A 87 2.82 29.55 12.68
N ILE A 88 2.43 28.43 13.32
CA ILE A 88 1.04 28.22 13.78
C ILE A 88 0.61 29.32 14.76
N ILE A 89 1.46 29.67 15.74
CA ILE A 89 1.17 30.74 16.71
C ILE A 89 0.97 32.09 15.99
N LYS A 90 1.85 32.40 15.03
CA LYS A 90 1.77 33.61 14.22
C LYS A 90 0.51 33.64 13.36
N ASN A 91 0.19 32.52 12.70
CA ASN A 91 -0.95 32.41 11.78
C ASN A 91 -2.29 32.47 12.52
N HIS A 92 -2.37 31.95 13.74
CA HIS A 92 -3.51 32.19 14.62
C HIS A 92 -3.68 33.67 14.98
N THR A 93 -2.58 34.38 15.19
CA THR A 93 -2.59 35.81 15.51
C THR A 93 -2.97 36.66 14.29
N SER A 94 -2.65 36.23 13.08
CA SER A 94 -3.01 36.90 11.82
C SER A 94 -4.29 36.39 11.16
N GLU A 95 -5.00 35.44 11.80
CA GLU A 95 -6.22 34.80 11.30
C GLU A 95 -6.06 34.08 9.93
N ASP A 96 -4.86 33.57 9.63
CA ASP A 96 -4.59 32.76 8.42
C ASP A 96 -4.80 31.27 8.71
N SER A 97 -6.06 30.84 8.75
CA SER A 97 -6.42 29.44 9.03
C SER A 97 -5.91 28.45 7.97
N GLY A 98 -5.67 28.91 6.74
CA GLY A 98 -5.07 28.10 5.69
C GLY A 98 -3.65 27.68 6.07
N MET A 99 -2.82 28.65 6.44
CA MET A 99 -1.43 28.37 6.84
C MET A 99 -1.32 27.64 8.17
N VAL A 100 -2.27 27.81 9.10
CA VAL A 100 -2.35 26.95 10.30
C VAL A 100 -2.47 25.49 9.90
N SER A 101 -3.41 25.15 9.01
CA SER A 101 -3.62 23.77 8.55
C SER A 101 -2.37 23.19 7.88
N LEU A 102 -1.70 23.95 7.01
CA LEU A 102 -0.49 23.50 6.32
C LEU A 102 0.68 23.24 7.28
N ASN A 103 0.94 24.14 8.24
CA ASN A 103 2.01 23.96 9.21
C ASN A 103 1.78 22.76 10.15
N ARG A 104 0.52 22.37 10.40
CA ARG A 104 0.23 21.14 11.14
C ARG A 104 0.74 19.90 10.41
N GLN A 105 0.73 19.89 9.07
CA GLN A 105 1.23 18.77 8.28
C GLN A 105 2.73 18.59 8.43
N VAL A 106 3.48 19.70 8.52
CA VAL A 106 4.92 19.70 8.81
C VAL A 106 5.19 18.93 10.10
N ILE A 107 4.48 19.28 11.19
CA ILE A 107 4.66 18.63 12.50
C ILE A 107 4.29 17.16 12.43
N ASP A 108 3.13 16.85 11.86
CA ASP A 108 2.56 15.50 11.81
C ASP A 108 3.53 14.52 11.12
N LYS A 109 4.03 14.89 9.94
CA LYS A 109 4.82 14.00 9.09
C LYS A 109 6.30 13.97 9.44
N THR A 110 6.82 15.06 9.99
CA THR A 110 8.20 15.06 10.52
C THR A 110 8.31 14.16 11.76
N ILE A 111 7.24 13.97 12.54
CA ILE A 111 7.21 12.96 13.61
C ILE A 111 7.28 11.54 13.06
N TYR A 112 6.66 11.25 11.90
CA TYR A 112 6.81 9.94 11.24
C TYR A 112 8.26 9.68 10.84
N LYS A 113 8.94 10.68 10.27
CA LYS A 113 10.37 10.60 9.96
C LYS A 113 11.20 10.27 11.20
N ILE A 114 10.98 10.99 12.30
CA ILE A 114 11.68 10.72 13.58
C ILE A 114 11.41 9.28 14.03
N ALA A 115 10.17 8.81 13.98
CA ALA A 115 9.81 7.46 14.38
C ALA A 115 10.50 6.41 13.52
N TYR A 116 10.47 6.57 12.19
CA TYR A 116 11.15 5.69 11.25
C TYR A 116 12.66 5.60 11.54
N MET A 117 13.35 6.74 11.62
CA MET A 117 14.80 6.76 11.89
C MET A 117 15.17 6.19 13.27
N LYS A 118 14.27 6.32 14.25
CA LYS A 118 14.45 5.71 15.56
C LYS A 118 14.28 4.19 15.53
N MET A 119 13.42 3.67 14.65
CA MET A 119 13.32 2.23 14.40
C MET A 119 14.58 1.70 13.70
N GLU A 120 15.14 2.41 12.72
CA GLU A 120 16.43 2.06 12.10
C GLU A 120 17.54 1.95 13.16
N LEU A 121 17.67 2.99 13.99
CA LEU A 121 18.63 3.00 15.09
C LEU A 121 18.39 1.89 16.11
N ALA A 122 17.15 1.48 16.32
CA ALA A 122 16.80 0.35 17.18
C ALA A 122 17.24 -0.98 16.58
N VAL A 123 17.14 -1.17 15.26
CA VAL A 123 17.70 -2.34 14.55
C VAL A 123 19.23 -2.38 14.71
N GLU A 124 19.91 -1.24 14.48
CA GLU A 124 21.38 -1.16 14.65
C GLU A 124 21.84 -1.51 16.08
N LYS A 125 21.09 -1.05 17.09
CA LYS A 125 21.36 -1.33 18.50
C LYS A 125 20.80 -2.67 18.98
N ASN A 126 20.06 -3.37 18.11
CA ASN A 126 19.28 -4.57 18.42
C ASN A 126 18.40 -4.41 19.68
N SER A 127 17.66 -3.30 19.74
CA SER A 127 16.77 -2.90 20.85
C SER A 127 15.30 -3.10 20.47
N ALA A 128 14.75 -4.28 20.75
CA ALA A 128 13.35 -4.61 20.45
C ALA A 128 12.35 -3.67 21.15
N ASP A 129 12.60 -3.31 22.40
CA ASP A 129 11.72 -2.41 23.15
C ASP A 129 11.66 -1.01 22.49
N ASP A 130 12.80 -0.48 22.05
CA ASP A 130 12.83 0.79 21.32
C ASP A 130 12.12 0.66 19.97
N PHE A 131 12.36 -0.42 19.23
CA PHE A 131 11.74 -0.67 17.93
C PHE A 131 10.21 -0.66 18.04
N ILE A 132 9.64 -1.45 18.95
CA ILE A 132 8.18 -1.53 19.16
C ILE A 132 7.62 -0.19 19.67
N THR A 133 8.36 0.50 20.54
CA THR A 133 7.96 1.81 21.04
C THR A 133 7.78 2.83 19.91
N TRP A 134 8.71 2.88 18.96
CA TRP A 134 8.65 3.80 17.82
C TRP A 134 7.70 3.31 16.71
N TYR A 135 7.62 2.00 16.47
CA TYR A 135 6.64 1.39 15.58
C TYR A 135 5.21 1.81 15.95
N SER A 136 4.90 1.95 17.24
CA SER A 136 3.56 2.39 17.69
C SER A 136 3.09 3.72 17.08
N VAL A 137 4.00 4.62 16.69
CA VAL A 137 3.64 5.88 16.01
C VAL A 137 3.14 5.61 14.59
N LEU A 138 3.90 4.79 13.85
CA LEU A 138 3.60 4.48 12.45
C LEU A 138 2.39 3.54 12.35
N ASP A 139 2.29 2.55 13.23
CA ASP A 139 1.11 1.69 13.33
C ASP A 139 -0.15 2.52 13.65
N LYS A 140 -0.09 3.47 14.58
CA LYS A 140 -1.22 4.35 14.88
C LYS A 140 -1.68 5.18 13.67
N LYS A 141 -0.75 5.59 12.80
CA LYS A 141 -1.07 6.39 11.61
C LYS A 141 -1.56 5.54 10.45
N PHE A 142 -0.83 4.48 10.13
CA PHE A 142 -1.03 3.69 8.92
C PHE A 142 -1.86 2.43 9.14
N LYS A 143 -2.18 2.11 10.40
CA LYS A 143 -2.92 0.91 10.82
C LYS A 143 -2.28 -0.36 10.26
N VAL A 144 -0.96 -0.44 10.29
CA VAL A 144 -0.19 -1.55 9.71
C VAL A 144 -0.66 -2.89 10.28
N SER A 145 -0.90 -2.95 11.59
CA SER A 145 -1.42 -4.12 12.30
C SER A 145 -2.85 -4.54 11.92
N GLU A 146 -3.62 -3.68 11.25
CA GLU A 146 -4.98 -3.96 10.79
C GLU A 146 -5.03 -4.41 9.32
N LYS A 147 -3.92 -4.27 8.59
CA LYS A 147 -3.78 -4.61 7.16
C LYS A 147 -3.10 -5.97 6.98
N ASP A 148 -3.24 -6.60 5.82
CA ASP A 148 -2.67 -7.93 5.55
C ASP A 148 -1.20 -7.83 5.11
N TYR A 149 -0.35 -7.38 6.05
CA TYR A 149 1.09 -7.24 5.83
C TYR A 149 1.86 -8.42 6.43
N GLU A 150 2.88 -8.90 5.71
CA GLU A 150 3.79 -9.94 6.21
C GLU A 150 4.48 -9.50 7.50
N SER A 151 4.75 -8.19 7.64
CA SER A 151 5.38 -7.60 8.82
C SER A 151 4.62 -7.83 10.11
N ASN A 152 3.31 -8.07 10.08
CA ASN A 152 2.51 -8.29 11.30
C ASN A 152 2.95 -9.56 12.05
N ASN A 153 3.33 -10.61 11.33
CA ASN A 153 3.87 -11.82 11.93
C ASN A 153 5.24 -11.53 12.57
N TRP A 154 6.09 -10.77 11.89
CA TRP A 154 7.42 -10.41 12.39
C TRP A 154 7.36 -9.49 13.62
N ILE A 155 6.42 -8.55 13.66
CA ILE A 155 6.18 -7.69 14.82
C ILE A 155 5.79 -8.54 16.03
N ALA A 156 4.82 -9.46 15.87
CA ALA A 156 4.41 -10.37 16.94
C ALA A 156 5.58 -11.27 17.43
N GLU A 157 6.45 -11.69 16.52
CA GLU A 157 7.68 -12.42 16.87
C GLU A 157 8.66 -11.56 17.67
N ILE A 158 8.88 -10.30 17.30
CA ILE A 158 9.77 -9.37 18.02
C ILE A 158 9.25 -9.09 19.43
N GLU A 159 7.93 -8.88 19.58
CA GLU A 159 7.28 -8.66 20.88
C GLU A 159 7.41 -9.88 21.81
N SER A 160 7.37 -11.09 21.25
CA SER A 160 7.46 -12.34 22.02
C SER A 160 8.91 -12.79 22.26
N THR A 161 9.81 -12.54 21.31
CA THR A 161 11.17 -13.07 21.24
C THR A 161 12.13 -12.00 20.72
N GLN A 162 12.56 -11.09 21.60
CA GLN A 162 13.41 -9.93 21.29
C GLN A 162 14.67 -10.20 20.44
N SER A 163 15.12 -11.45 20.29
CA SER A 163 16.28 -11.83 19.46
C SER A 163 16.03 -11.84 17.95
N THR A 164 14.77 -11.74 17.46
CA THR A 164 14.44 -11.77 16.02
C THR A 164 14.52 -10.40 15.35
N LEU A 165 14.72 -9.31 16.10
CA LEU A 165 14.77 -7.95 15.52
C LEU A 165 15.87 -7.82 14.45
N SER A 166 17.05 -8.41 14.68
CA SER A 166 18.14 -8.34 13.70
C SER A 166 17.82 -9.03 12.37
N SER A 167 16.96 -10.05 12.36
CA SER A 167 16.57 -10.75 11.13
C SER A 167 15.35 -10.12 10.47
N ASN A 168 14.37 -9.70 11.26
CA ASN A 168 13.07 -9.28 10.73
C ASN A 168 12.94 -7.76 10.59
N GLY A 169 13.65 -6.99 11.43
CA GLY A 169 13.61 -5.53 11.47
C GLY A 169 13.85 -4.85 10.11
N PRO A 170 14.87 -5.25 9.32
CA PRO A 170 15.09 -4.67 8.00
C PRO A 170 13.90 -4.83 7.05
N ALA A 171 13.23 -5.99 7.03
CA ALA A 171 12.09 -6.23 6.15
C ALA A 171 10.87 -5.39 6.57
N ILE A 172 10.64 -5.22 7.88
CA ILE A 172 9.59 -4.32 8.40
C ILE A 172 9.90 -2.86 8.00
N LEU A 173 11.16 -2.43 8.09
CA LEU A 173 11.58 -1.08 7.69
C LEU A 173 11.43 -0.84 6.18
N GLU A 174 11.66 -1.86 5.36
CA GLU A 174 11.45 -1.82 3.91
C GLU A 174 9.95 -1.69 3.57
N GLU A 175 9.09 -2.48 4.21
CA GLU A 175 7.63 -2.38 4.04
C GLU A 175 7.08 -1.01 4.48
N LEU A 176 7.62 -0.43 5.56
CA LEU A 176 7.25 0.93 5.98
C LEU A 176 7.73 2.00 4.99
N LEU A 177 8.92 1.85 4.38
CA LEU A 177 9.37 2.76 3.32
C LEU A 177 8.47 2.71 2.11
N GLU A 178 7.94 1.53 1.76
CA GLU A 178 7.00 1.36 0.68
C GLU A 178 5.72 2.19 0.91
N ILE A 179 5.24 2.27 2.16
CA ILE A 179 4.12 3.16 2.52
C ILE A 179 4.49 4.63 2.29
N PHE A 180 5.68 5.08 2.71
CA PHE A 180 6.11 6.47 2.49
C PHE A 180 6.29 6.80 1.00
N LYS A 181 6.76 5.83 0.21
CA LYS A 181 6.87 5.91 -1.24
C LYS A 181 5.50 6.09 -1.89
N LEU A 182 4.54 5.21 -1.58
CA LEU A 182 3.18 5.30 -2.09
C LEU A 182 2.52 6.62 -1.69
N LYS A 183 2.61 7.02 -0.41
CA LYS A 183 2.08 8.30 0.08
C LYS A 183 2.75 9.52 -0.59
N THR A 184 3.98 9.41 -1.09
CA THR A 184 4.62 10.50 -1.85
C THR A 184 3.95 10.71 -3.21
N ILE A 185 3.60 9.60 -3.90
CA ILE A 185 2.92 9.63 -5.19
C ILE A 185 1.47 10.07 -5.02
N GLU A 186 0.76 9.42 -4.08
CA GLU A 186 -0.65 9.61 -3.75
C GLU A 186 -1.02 11.09 -3.60
N GLU A 187 -0.24 11.82 -2.80
CA GLU A 187 -0.52 13.21 -2.46
C GLU A 187 -0.39 14.16 -3.68
N LEU A 188 0.43 13.82 -4.67
CA LEU A 188 0.46 14.57 -5.93
C LEU A 188 -0.78 14.28 -6.78
N GLU A 189 -1.29 13.04 -6.75
CA GLU A 189 -2.51 12.66 -7.47
C GLU A 189 -3.74 13.32 -6.87
N GLU A 190 -3.84 13.34 -5.55
CA GLU A 190 -4.89 14.04 -4.84
C GLU A 190 -4.83 15.55 -5.08
N ALA A 191 -3.62 16.12 -5.16
CA ALA A 191 -3.47 17.51 -5.57
C ALA A 191 -3.99 17.76 -6.99
N ILE A 192 -3.71 16.86 -7.94
CA ILE A 192 -4.21 16.94 -9.32
C ILE A 192 -5.74 16.85 -9.36
N ALA A 193 -6.34 15.91 -8.62
CA ALA A 193 -7.78 15.72 -8.52
C ALA A 193 -8.46 16.95 -7.89
N ALA A 194 -7.93 17.46 -6.78
CA ALA A 194 -8.43 18.69 -6.15
C ALA A 194 -8.36 19.89 -7.10
N LEU A 195 -7.29 20.03 -7.88
CA LEU A 195 -7.16 21.11 -8.87
C LEU A 195 -8.13 20.96 -10.05
N GLU A 196 -8.51 19.75 -10.43
CA GLU A 196 -9.55 19.50 -11.43
C GLU A 196 -10.92 20.02 -10.97
N GLU A 197 -11.23 19.88 -9.68
CA GLU A 197 -12.44 20.41 -9.07
C GLU A 197 -12.36 21.90 -8.73
N GLY A 198 -11.18 22.51 -8.87
CA GLY A 198 -10.93 23.90 -8.49
C GLY A 198 -10.66 24.10 -7.00
N ASP A 199 -10.48 23.03 -6.22
CA ASP A 199 -10.14 23.06 -4.81
C ASP A 199 -8.64 23.25 -4.58
N VAL A 200 -8.20 24.49 -4.80
CA VAL A 200 -6.81 24.92 -4.55
C VAL A 200 -6.40 24.76 -3.08
N LYS A 201 -7.37 24.77 -2.14
CA LYS A 201 -7.05 24.65 -0.71
C LYS A 201 -6.57 23.23 -0.40
N SER A 202 -7.28 22.23 -0.90
CA SER A 202 -6.90 20.82 -0.72
C SER A 202 -5.63 20.49 -1.49
N ALA A 203 -5.45 21.01 -2.71
CA ALA A 203 -4.20 20.83 -3.46
C ALA A 203 -2.95 21.35 -2.71
N LYS A 204 -3.05 22.49 -2.02
CA LYS A 204 -1.97 22.99 -1.16
C LYS A 204 -1.69 22.06 0.01
N LYS A 205 -2.74 21.51 0.63
CA LYS A 205 -2.59 20.54 1.72
C LYS A 205 -1.84 19.31 1.20
N PHE A 206 -2.30 18.71 0.12
CA PHE A 206 -1.71 17.47 -0.40
C PHE A 206 -0.25 17.65 -0.85
N THR A 207 0.08 18.74 -1.56
CA THR A 207 1.50 19.02 -1.91
C THR A 207 2.41 19.23 -0.69
N TYR A 208 1.91 19.80 0.40
CA TYR A 208 2.65 19.81 1.68
C TYR A 208 2.81 18.39 2.23
N GLU A 209 1.73 17.62 2.27
CA GLU A 209 1.74 16.25 2.78
C GLU A 209 2.75 15.37 2.03
N GLY A 210 2.73 15.40 0.70
CA GLY A 210 3.67 14.67 -0.16
C GLY A 210 5.14 15.00 0.13
N LEU A 211 5.52 16.28 0.21
CA LEU A 211 6.91 16.67 0.51
C LEU A 211 7.39 16.08 1.85
N TYR A 212 6.56 16.12 2.90
CA TYR A 212 6.98 15.66 4.21
C TYR A 212 6.92 14.14 4.37
N TYR A 213 6.10 13.42 3.59
CA TYR A 213 6.28 11.98 3.44
C TYR A 213 7.59 11.65 2.72
N TYR A 214 7.87 12.33 1.60
CA TYR A 214 9.11 12.14 0.86
C TYR A 214 10.36 12.36 1.71
N ARG A 215 10.36 13.34 2.62
CA ARG A 215 11.49 13.57 3.55
C ARG A 215 11.85 12.37 4.43
N THR A 216 10.93 11.41 4.63
CA THR A 216 11.22 10.13 5.29
C THR A 216 11.90 9.14 4.34
N LEU A 217 11.47 9.11 3.08
CA LEU A 217 12.04 8.27 2.02
C LEU A 217 13.42 8.76 1.51
N HIS A 218 13.66 10.07 1.57
CA HIS A 218 14.83 10.73 0.99
C HIS A 218 16.19 10.05 1.32
N PRO A 219 16.50 9.67 2.58
CA PRO A 219 17.77 9.01 2.89
C PRO A 219 17.96 7.68 2.14
N ALA A 220 16.89 6.90 1.96
CA ALA A 220 16.95 5.63 1.24
C ALA A 220 17.17 5.85 -0.28
N VAL A 221 16.54 6.89 -0.84
CA VAL A 221 16.78 7.30 -2.24
C VAL A 221 18.22 7.78 -2.42
N GLU A 222 18.74 8.58 -1.48
CA GLU A 222 20.14 9.02 -1.49
C GLU A 222 21.11 7.84 -1.39
N GLU A 223 20.84 6.86 -0.54
CA GLU A 223 21.67 5.67 -0.41
C GLU A 223 21.69 4.85 -1.71
N LYS A 224 20.53 4.65 -2.34
CA LYS A 224 20.38 3.74 -3.48
C LYS A 224 20.74 4.40 -4.83
N LEU A 225 20.30 5.64 -5.06
CA LEU A 225 20.49 6.36 -6.33
C LEU A 225 21.58 7.44 -6.26
N GLY A 226 21.95 7.88 -5.06
CA GLY A 226 22.94 8.92 -4.83
C GLY A 226 22.32 10.30 -4.55
N THR A 227 23.13 11.16 -3.93
CA THR A 227 22.74 12.50 -3.47
C THR A 227 22.18 13.41 -4.56
N GLU A 228 22.65 13.30 -5.81
CA GLU A 228 22.17 14.16 -6.91
C GLU A 228 20.70 13.86 -7.23
N THR A 229 20.37 12.60 -7.50
CA THR A 229 19.01 12.14 -7.81
C THR A 229 18.05 12.34 -6.63
N ALA A 230 18.50 12.09 -5.39
CA ALA A 230 17.67 12.35 -4.21
C ALA A 230 17.32 13.83 -4.03
N ASN A 231 18.26 14.74 -4.37
CA ASN A 231 18.01 16.18 -4.34
C ASN A 231 17.15 16.66 -5.50
N GLU A 232 17.23 16.01 -6.66
CA GLU A 232 16.31 16.27 -7.78
C GLU A 232 14.87 15.95 -7.37
N LEU A 233 14.63 14.76 -6.80
CA LEU A 233 13.31 14.40 -6.29
C LEU A 233 12.84 15.33 -5.16
N LEU A 234 13.75 15.79 -4.28
CA LEU A 234 13.41 16.81 -3.27
C LEU A 234 12.98 18.12 -3.92
N HIS A 235 13.69 18.55 -4.95
CA HIS A 235 13.39 19.77 -5.67
C HIS A 235 12.00 19.71 -6.34
N GLU A 236 11.66 18.60 -6.98
CA GLU A 236 10.34 18.39 -7.57
C GLU A 236 9.22 18.48 -6.52
N MET A 237 9.40 17.86 -5.36
CA MET A 237 8.43 17.93 -4.26
C MET A 237 8.32 19.35 -3.66
N GLU A 238 9.41 20.11 -3.60
CA GLU A 238 9.39 21.52 -3.20
C GLU A 238 8.70 22.41 -4.25
N GLU A 239 8.94 22.16 -5.54
CA GLU A 239 8.29 22.87 -6.65
C GLU A 239 6.77 22.65 -6.64
N ALA A 240 6.31 21.44 -6.29
CA ALA A 240 4.87 21.15 -6.17
C ALA A 240 4.17 22.12 -5.18
N ILE A 241 4.81 22.41 -4.05
CA ILE A 241 4.32 23.41 -3.09
C ILE A 241 4.35 24.81 -3.69
N GLU A 242 5.44 25.21 -4.36
CA GLU A 242 5.53 26.53 -4.99
C GLU A 242 4.42 26.74 -6.03
N VAL A 243 4.12 25.72 -6.84
CA VAL A 243 3.07 25.73 -7.85
C VAL A 243 1.71 25.98 -7.22
N THR A 244 1.33 25.21 -6.18
CA THR A 244 0.01 25.37 -5.54
C THR A 244 -0.10 26.68 -4.75
N MET A 245 1.03 27.25 -4.32
CA MET A 245 1.12 28.53 -3.63
C MET A 245 1.19 29.76 -4.55
N SER A 246 1.45 29.58 -5.84
CA SER A 246 1.68 30.65 -6.83
C SER A 246 0.51 31.63 -7.03
N GLY A 247 -0.72 31.23 -6.69
CA GLY A 247 -1.94 32.01 -6.98
C GLY A 247 -2.39 31.96 -8.45
N ASN A 248 -1.81 31.06 -9.24
CA ASN A 248 -2.24 30.78 -10.62
C ASN A 248 -3.65 30.17 -10.66
N ILE A 249 -4.24 30.10 -11.86
CA ILE A 249 -5.53 29.41 -12.04
C ILE A 249 -5.37 27.90 -11.92
N SER A 250 -6.43 27.23 -11.43
CA SER A 250 -6.41 25.79 -11.11
C SER A 250 -5.91 24.91 -12.26
N SER A 251 -6.35 25.19 -13.49
CA SER A 251 -5.94 24.42 -14.68
C SER A 251 -4.45 24.55 -15.01
N GLU A 252 -3.84 25.72 -14.74
CA GLU A 252 -2.40 25.91 -14.96
C GLU A 252 -1.59 25.19 -13.87
N MET A 253 -2.05 25.27 -12.62
CA MET A 253 -1.42 24.52 -11.53
C MET A 253 -1.52 23.02 -11.80
N LYS A 254 -2.69 22.52 -12.19
CA LYS A 254 -2.92 21.10 -12.51
C LYS A 254 -1.89 20.58 -13.51
N PHE A 255 -1.75 21.28 -14.64
CA PHE A 255 -0.79 20.89 -15.69
C PHE A 255 0.67 20.83 -15.19
N LYS A 256 1.06 21.74 -14.28
CA LYS A 256 2.41 21.72 -13.70
C LYS A 256 2.58 20.60 -12.68
N ILE A 257 1.59 20.35 -11.82
CA ILE A 257 1.63 19.22 -10.87
C ILE A 257 1.62 17.89 -11.62
N GLU A 258 0.89 17.75 -12.73
CA GLU A 258 0.94 16.55 -13.58
C GLU A 258 2.35 16.28 -14.13
N HIS A 259 3.07 17.33 -14.52
CA HIS A 259 4.47 17.19 -14.95
C HIS A 259 5.39 16.79 -13.80
N ILE A 260 5.31 17.48 -12.66
CA ILE A 260 6.10 17.17 -11.47
C ILE A 260 5.85 15.72 -11.02
N ALA A 261 4.58 15.29 -10.98
CA ALA A 261 4.22 13.92 -10.64
C ALA A 261 4.87 12.89 -11.57
N SER A 262 4.99 13.18 -12.86
CA SER A 262 5.65 12.28 -13.81
C SER A 262 7.16 12.16 -13.59
N GLU A 263 7.85 13.24 -13.19
CA GLU A 263 9.28 13.20 -12.88
C GLU A 263 9.51 12.49 -11.53
N VAL A 264 8.66 12.77 -10.54
CA VAL A 264 8.66 12.07 -9.24
C VAL A 264 8.49 10.56 -9.41
N GLU A 265 7.51 10.14 -10.21
CA GLU A 265 7.23 8.73 -10.48
C GLU A 265 8.40 8.03 -11.20
N LEU A 266 9.07 8.72 -12.12
CA LEU A 266 10.25 8.20 -12.80
C LEU A 266 11.40 7.93 -11.82
N ILE A 267 11.72 8.88 -10.94
CA ILE A 267 12.80 8.70 -9.96
C ILE A 267 12.43 7.64 -8.91
N ILE A 268 11.16 7.59 -8.48
CA ILE A 268 10.70 6.53 -7.58
C ILE A 268 10.86 5.15 -8.24
N ARG A 269 10.55 5.02 -9.54
CA ARG A 269 10.75 3.76 -10.26
C ARG A 269 12.22 3.37 -10.38
N GLU A 270 13.10 4.34 -10.63
CA GLU A 270 14.55 4.11 -10.57
C GLU A 270 14.98 3.62 -9.19
N TYR A 271 14.41 4.22 -8.13
CA TYR A 271 14.67 3.81 -6.75
C TYR A 271 14.22 2.39 -6.50
N GLU A 272 13.12 1.91 -7.07
CA GLU A 272 12.71 0.51 -6.95
C GLU A 272 13.68 -0.44 -7.67
N GLY A 273 14.42 0.06 -8.66
CA GLY A 273 15.22 -0.76 -9.58
C GLY A 273 14.36 -1.45 -10.64
N GLY A 274 13.16 -0.92 -10.90
CA GLY A 274 12.24 -1.45 -11.88
C GLY A 274 12.54 -1.01 -13.32
N ASP A 275 11.79 -1.55 -14.27
CA ASP A 275 11.91 -1.13 -15.67
C ASP A 275 11.40 0.32 -15.86
N THR A 276 12.26 1.18 -16.36
CA THR A 276 11.99 2.60 -16.66
C THR A 276 11.57 2.84 -18.12
N SER A 277 11.34 1.77 -18.89
CA SER A 277 10.67 1.87 -20.19
C SER A 277 9.26 2.45 -20.04
N GLU A 278 8.70 2.99 -21.13
CA GLU A 278 7.33 3.52 -21.13
C GLU A 278 6.29 2.49 -20.65
N ILE A 279 6.48 1.21 -21.02
CA ILE A 279 5.60 0.12 -20.57
C ILE A 279 5.89 -0.24 -19.10
N GLY A 280 7.16 -0.32 -18.70
CA GLY A 280 7.55 -0.61 -17.33
C GLY A 280 7.04 0.44 -16.33
N LEU A 281 7.14 1.72 -16.68
CA LEU A 281 6.57 2.84 -15.91
C LEU A 281 5.05 2.74 -15.83
N ALA A 282 4.38 2.46 -16.95
CA ALA A 282 2.92 2.31 -16.94
C ALA A 282 2.45 1.14 -16.08
N LEU A 283 3.12 -0.02 -16.15
CA LEU A 283 2.80 -1.20 -15.34
C LEU A 283 3.01 -0.94 -13.84
N SER A 284 4.14 -0.31 -13.47
CA SER A 284 4.40 0.11 -12.09
C SER A 284 3.35 1.09 -11.61
N GLY A 285 3.06 2.10 -12.44
CA GLY A 285 2.07 3.11 -12.11
C GLY A 285 0.68 2.50 -11.88
N ILE A 286 0.28 1.52 -12.70
CA ILE A 286 -0.96 0.76 -12.48
C ILE A 286 -0.90 -0.01 -11.15
N LYS A 287 0.19 -0.74 -10.89
CA LYS A 287 0.40 -1.51 -9.66
C LYS A 287 0.28 -0.65 -8.41
N ASP A 288 0.96 0.50 -8.37
CA ASP A 288 0.92 1.42 -7.23
C ASP A 288 -0.52 1.90 -6.96
N ARG A 289 -1.27 2.32 -8.00
CA ARG A 289 -2.66 2.77 -7.82
C ARG A 289 -3.60 1.63 -7.45
N LEU A 290 -3.37 0.41 -7.89
CA LEU A 290 -4.17 -0.75 -7.47
C LEU A 290 -3.96 -1.08 -5.98
N ASN A 291 -2.73 -0.98 -5.48
CA ASN A 291 -2.44 -1.12 -4.05
C ASN A 291 -3.13 -0.01 -3.23
N LEU A 292 -3.14 1.23 -3.73
CA LEU A 292 -3.89 2.33 -3.10
C LEU A 292 -5.40 2.08 -3.13
N VAL A 293 -5.96 1.59 -4.25
CA VAL A 293 -7.38 1.20 -4.35
C VAL A 293 -7.77 0.16 -3.31
N GLU A 294 -6.93 -0.86 -3.09
CA GLU A 294 -7.18 -1.87 -2.07
C GLU A 294 -7.20 -1.27 -0.66
N GLY A 295 -6.16 -0.49 -0.33
CA GLY A 295 -6.00 0.14 0.97
C GLY A 295 -7.12 1.12 1.31
N GLU A 296 -7.37 2.09 0.44
CA GLU A 296 -8.33 3.16 0.74
C GLU A 296 -9.77 2.63 0.69
N TYR A 297 -10.08 1.65 -0.16
CA TYR A 297 -11.43 1.07 -0.15
C TYR A 297 -11.71 0.25 1.12
N PHE A 298 -10.68 -0.42 1.66
CA PHE A 298 -10.76 -1.11 2.94
C PHE A 298 -11.05 -0.14 4.09
N ASP A 299 -10.38 1.01 4.11
CA ASP A 299 -10.58 2.04 5.12
C ASP A 299 -11.92 2.80 4.92
N ALA A 300 -12.41 2.90 3.67
CA ALA A 300 -13.61 3.63 3.29
C ALA A 300 -14.94 2.91 3.55
N VAL A 301 -14.99 1.58 3.39
CA VAL A 301 -16.25 0.83 3.30
C VAL A 301 -16.36 -0.29 4.33
N SER A 302 -17.48 -0.30 5.06
CA SER A 302 -17.82 -1.38 5.99
C SER A 302 -19.31 -1.70 5.96
N ASP A 303 -19.66 -2.98 5.98
CA ASP A 303 -21.05 -3.49 5.95
C ASP A 303 -21.94 -2.88 4.84
N GLY A 304 -21.33 -2.64 3.66
CA GLY A 304 -22.02 -2.06 2.50
C GLY A 304 -22.37 -0.58 2.64
N GLN A 305 -21.63 0.15 3.48
CA GLN A 305 -21.77 1.58 3.71
C GLN A 305 -20.40 2.26 3.63
N ILE A 306 -20.40 3.50 3.13
CA ILE A 306 -19.24 4.39 3.20
C ILE A 306 -19.13 4.89 4.64
N ILE A 307 -18.08 4.48 5.34
CA ILE A 307 -17.75 4.91 6.70
C ILE A 307 -16.74 6.06 6.72
N ASP A 308 -15.95 6.19 5.66
CA ASP A 308 -15.09 7.35 5.40
C ASP A 308 -15.25 7.81 3.95
N GLN A 309 -15.71 9.05 3.75
CA GLN A 309 -15.95 9.60 2.42
C GLN A 309 -14.66 10.03 1.73
N GLY A 310 -13.63 10.45 2.48
CA GLY A 310 -12.35 10.86 1.90
C GLY A 310 -11.67 9.67 1.23
N GLU A 311 -11.48 8.60 1.99
CA GLU A 311 -10.89 7.33 1.54
C GLU A 311 -11.69 6.73 0.34
N TYR A 312 -13.03 6.90 0.33
CA TYR A 312 -13.86 6.46 -0.80
C TYR A 312 -13.61 7.29 -2.07
N ASP A 313 -13.53 8.61 -1.93
CA ASP A 313 -13.27 9.51 -3.05
C ASP A 313 -11.86 9.27 -3.62
N GLU A 314 -10.88 9.03 -2.74
CA GLU A 314 -9.51 8.62 -3.07
C GLU A 314 -9.48 7.28 -3.83
N THR A 315 -10.23 6.27 -3.37
CA THR A 315 -10.40 4.99 -4.10
C THR A 315 -10.84 5.23 -5.56
N VAL A 316 -11.84 6.10 -5.76
CA VAL A 316 -12.37 6.41 -7.10
C VAL A 316 -11.31 7.09 -7.97
N ILE A 317 -10.53 8.01 -7.38
CA ILE A 317 -9.43 8.72 -8.06
C ILE A 317 -8.36 7.72 -8.53
N PHE A 318 -7.87 6.86 -7.63
CA PHE A 318 -6.81 5.90 -7.95
C PHE A 318 -7.26 4.86 -8.98
N LEU A 319 -8.48 4.33 -8.84
CA LEU A 319 -9.01 3.38 -9.82
C LEU A 319 -9.14 4.00 -11.21
N SER A 320 -9.64 5.23 -11.28
CA SER A 320 -9.75 5.98 -12.55
C SER A 320 -8.37 6.23 -13.17
N LYS A 321 -7.38 6.58 -12.34
CA LYS A 321 -6.01 6.82 -12.78
C LYS A 321 -5.33 5.55 -13.29
N ALA A 322 -5.42 4.45 -12.55
CA ALA A 322 -4.90 3.14 -12.97
C ALA A 322 -5.47 2.73 -14.34
N LYS A 323 -6.79 2.89 -14.52
CA LYS A 323 -7.47 2.62 -15.80
C LYS A 323 -6.99 3.55 -16.92
N SER A 324 -6.79 4.83 -16.63
CA SER A 324 -6.26 5.78 -17.61
C SER A 324 -4.83 5.45 -18.05
N ILE A 325 -3.98 4.98 -17.13
CA ILE A 325 -2.62 4.53 -17.46
C ILE A 325 -2.71 3.27 -18.34
N PHE A 326 -3.52 2.28 -17.92
CA PHE A 326 -3.77 1.07 -18.70
C PHE A 326 -4.23 1.38 -20.13
N ASP A 327 -5.25 2.24 -20.30
CA ASP A 327 -5.79 2.61 -21.60
C ASP A 327 -4.73 3.26 -22.51
N SER A 328 -3.77 3.99 -21.93
CA SER A 328 -2.69 4.64 -22.68
C SER A 328 -1.69 3.66 -23.30
N VAL A 329 -1.40 2.55 -22.61
CA VAL A 329 -0.46 1.51 -23.05
C VAL A 329 -1.13 0.24 -23.57
N LYS A 330 -2.47 0.16 -23.52
CA LYS A 330 -3.26 -1.00 -23.94
C LYS A 330 -2.87 -1.56 -25.32
N PRO A 331 -2.62 -0.76 -26.37
CA PRO A 331 -2.18 -1.30 -27.66
C PRO A 331 -0.87 -2.09 -27.56
N SER A 332 0.08 -1.61 -26.76
CA SER A 332 1.36 -2.28 -26.53
C SER A 332 1.17 -3.55 -25.68
N LEU A 333 0.31 -3.51 -24.66
CA LEU A 333 0.00 -4.69 -23.85
C LEU A 333 -0.70 -5.79 -24.67
N MET A 334 -1.61 -5.42 -25.59
CA MET A 334 -2.24 -6.38 -26.51
C MET A 334 -1.24 -7.08 -27.42
N GLU A 335 -0.14 -6.42 -27.79
CA GLU A 335 0.95 -7.03 -28.56
C GLU A 335 1.80 -7.99 -27.71
N LEU A 336 1.90 -7.76 -26.40
CA LEU A 336 2.62 -8.62 -25.46
C LEU A 336 1.79 -9.86 -25.08
N SER A 337 0.54 -9.67 -24.65
CA SER A 337 -0.40 -10.73 -24.28
C SER A 337 -1.84 -10.23 -24.39
N GLU A 338 -2.56 -10.72 -25.41
CA GLU A 338 -3.97 -10.38 -25.61
C GLU A 338 -4.84 -10.87 -24.44
N SER A 339 -4.57 -12.08 -23.92
CA SER A 339 -5.33 -12.67 -22.81
C SER A 339 -5.16 -11.87 -21.52
N ASP A 340 -3.93 -11.55 -21.12
CA ASP A 340 -3.69 -10.78 -19.89
C ASP A 340 -4.24 -9.36 -20.01
N THR A 341 -4.21 -8.77 -21.21
CA THR A 341 -4.74 -7.42 -21.43
C THR A 341 -6.26 -7.39 -21.30
N VAL A 342 -6.95 -8.37 -21.89
CA VAL A 342 -8.41 -8.51 -21.78
C VAL A 342 -8.82 -8.85 -20.35
N SER A 343 -8.05 -9.70 -19.66
CA SER A 343 -8.24 -10.02 -18.24
C SER A 343 -8.15 -8.76 -17.37
N LEU A 344 -7.04 -8.01 -17.49
CA LEU A 344 -6.82 -6.78 -16.72
C LEU A 344 -7.90 -5.72 -16.99
N GLU A 345 -8.31 -5.55 -18.25
CA GLU A 345 -9.44 -4.68 -18.61
C GLU A 345 -10.75 -5.10 -17.93
N THR A 346 -11.01 -6.41 -17.88
CA THR A 346 -12.20 -6.97 -17.23
C THR A 346 -12.15 -6.72 -15.71
N HIS A 347 -10.99 -6.90 -15.07
CA HIS A 347 -10.82 -6.60 -13.65
C HIS A 347 -11.11 -5.13 -13.33
N PHE A 348 -10.66 -4.18 -14.16
CA PHE A 348 -11.02 -2.76 -13.99
C PHE A 348 -12.53 -2.52 -14.04
N ILE A 349 -13.23 -3.16 -14.98
CA ILE A 349 -14.69 -3.04 -15.09
C ILE A 349 -15.39 -3.63 -13.85
N GLU A 350 -14.91 -4.75 -13.34
CA GLU A 350 -15.47 -5.39 -12.14
C GLU A 350 -15.19 -4.58 -10.87
N MET A 351 -14.00 -4.00 -10.73
CA MET A 351 -13.66 -3.07 -9.65
C MET A 351 -14.57 -1.83 -9.69
N ASP A 352 -14.77 -1.22 -10.86
CA ASP A 352 -15.69 -0.08 -11.04
C ASP A 352 -17.11 -0.41 -10.52
N LEU A 353 -17.59 -1.63 -10.81
CA LEU A 353 -18.91 -2.10 -10.37
C LEU A 353 -18.97 -2.33 -8.85
N ILE A 354 -17.93 -2.91 -8.26
CA ILE A 354 -17.84 -3.14 -6.81
C ILE A 354 -17.82 -1.80 -6.07
N VAL A 355 -16.93 -0.89 -6.47
CA VAL A 355 -16.82 0.45 -5.86
C VAL A 355 -18.17 1.17 -5.96
N SER A 356 -18.75 1.24 -7.16
CA SER A 356 -20.04 1.93 -7.39
C SER A 356 -21.22 1.33 -6.65
N SER A 357 -21.20 0.02 -6.36
CA SER A 357 -22.26 -0.67 -5.61
C SER A 357 -22.00 -0.73 -4.11
N ILE A 358 -20.86 -0.20 -3.64
CA ILE A 358 -20.42 -0.20 -2.25
C ILE A 358 -20.45 -1.65 -1.71
N ASP A 359 -19.90 -2.59 -2.47
CA ASP A 359 -19.82 -4.01 -2.06
C ASP A 359 -18.66 -4.22 -1.07
N LYS A 360 -18.40 -5.47 -0.70
CA LYS A 360 -17.41 -5.81 0.34
C LYS A 360 -15.97 -5.54 -0.12
N PRO A 361 -15.10 -4.97 0.76
CA PRO A 361 -13.69 -4.72 0.44
C PRO A 361 -12.90 -5.94 -0.04
N ASN A 362 -13.20 -7.13 0.50
CA ASN A 362 -12.51 -8.36 0.09
C ASN A 362 -12.67 -8.71 -1.40
N LYS A 363 -13.71 -8.20 -2.08
CA LYS A 363 -13.85 -8.38 -3.52
C LYS A 363 -12.89 -7.48 -4.32
N ILE A 364 -12.61 -6.27 -3.82
CA ILE A 364 -11.58 -5.40 -4.40
C ILE A 364 -10.22 -6.04 -4.23
N SER A 365 -9.88 -6.48 -3.02
CA SER A 365 -8.61 -7.17 -2.73
C SER A 365 -8.35 -8.35 -3.68
N ILE A 366 -9.34 -9.22 -3.90
CA ILE A 366 -9.23 -10.33 -4.86
C ILE A 366 -8.94 -9.85 -6.28
N LEU A 367 -9.62 -8.79 -6.76
CA LEU A 367 -9.41 -8.27 -8.11
C LEU A 367 -8.09 -7.50 -8.25
N VAL A 368 -7.63 -6.85 -7.19
CA VAL A 368 -6.32 -6.23 -7.14
C VAL A 368 -5.24 -7.29 -7.25
N GLY A 369 -5.28 -8.36 -6.43
CA GLY A 369 -4.35 -9.49 -6.54
C GLY A 369 -4.30 -10.09 -7.95
N LYS A 370 -5.47 -10.39 -8.53
CA LYS A 370 -5.60 -10.84 -9.93
C LYS A 370 -4.97 -9.89 -10.95
N SER A 371 -5.17 -8.59 -10.76
CA SER A 371 -4.63 -7.56 -11.65
C SER A 371 -3.11 -7.44 -11.51
N LEU A 372 -2.58 -7.52 -10.28
CA LEU A 372 -1.15 -7.59 -10.00
C LEU A 372 -0.51 -8.81 -10.66
N ASN A 373 -1.21 -9.94 -10.72
CA ASN A 373 -0.74 -11.14 -11.42
C ASN A 373 -0.64 -10.90 -12.93
N ASN A 374 -1.65 -10.28 -13.56
CA ASN A 374 -1.55 -9.90 -14.98
C ASN A 374 -0.38 -8.92 -15.21
N ILE A 375 -0.15 -7.97 -14.30
CA ILE A 375 0.96 -7.02 -14.37
C ILE A 375 2.31 -7.74 -14.29
N ALA A 376 2.48 -8.68 -13.36
CA ALA A 376 3.70 -9.47 -13.23
C ALA A 376 3.99 -10.29 -14.51
N SER A 377 2.96 -10.84 -15.16
CA SER A 377 3.10 -11.48 -16.48
C SER A 377 3.66 -10.51 -17.53
N PHE A 378 3.16 -9.27 -17.59
CA PHE A 378 3.70 -8.25 -18.50
C PHE A 378 5.13 -7.85 -18.18
N GLU A 379 5.47 -7.66 -16.90
CA GLU A 379 6.83 -7.35 -16.45
C GLU A 379 7.81 -8.47 -16.86
N ASN A 380 7.37 -9.74 -16.80
CA ASN A 380 8.13 -10.87 -17.31
C ASN A 380 8.34 -10.82 -18.84
N PHE A 381 7.32 -10.45 -19.62
CA PHE A 381 7.45 -10.33 -21.08
C PHE A 381 8.44 -9.25 -21.52
N ILE A 382 8.54 -8.14 -20.77
CA ILE A 382 9.46 -7.03 -21.08
C ILE A 382 10.85 -7.21 -20.46
N GLY A 383 11.07 -8.29 -19.69
CA GLY A 383 12.36 -8.68 -19.13
C GLY A 383 12.71 -8.01 -17.79
N GLY A 384 11.69 -7.61 -17.02
CA GLY A 384 11.81 -6.77 -15.84
C GLY A 384 11.18 -7.33 -14.56
N ALA A 385 11.45 -8.58 -14.17
CA ALA A 385 11.42 -9.04 -12.77
C ALA A 385 12.02 -10.46 -12.67
N THR A 386 12.51 -10.83 -11.49
CA THR A 386 13.18 -12.12 -11.17
C THR A 386 12.46 -13.33 -11.75
N GLU A 387 13.25 -14.26 -12.29
CA GLU A 387 12.81 -15.57 -12.79
C GLU A 387 12.10 -16.34 -11.67
N ILE A 388 10.77 -16.16 -11.53
CA ILE A 388 9.94 -17.03 -10.70
C ILE A 388 9.81 -18.33 -11.49
N ASP A 389 10.39 -19.39 -10.93
CA ASP A 389 10.29 -20.71 -11.50
C ASP A 389 8.83 -21.17 -11.43
N ILE A 390 8.14 -21.22 -12.57
CA ILE A 390 6.75 -21.68 -12.68
C ILE A 390 6.51 -23.02 -12.00
N PHE A 391 7.55 -23.85 -11.92
CA PHE A 391 7.46 -25.14 -11.26
C PHE A 391 7.29 -25.03 -9.74
N GLN A 392 7.65 -23.91 -9.12
CA GLN A 392 7.33 -23.66 -7.71
C GLN A 392 5.82 -23.54 -7.48
N TYR A 393 5.07 -22.91 -8.40
CA TYR A 393 3.61 -22.87 -8.29
C TYR A 393 3.01 -24.28 -8.41
N PHE A 394 3.53 -25.13 -9.31
CA PHE A 394 3.10 -26.52 -9.39
C PHE A 394 3.36 -27.30 -8.10
N ASP A 395 4.56 -27.14 -7.52
CA ASP A 395 4.94 -27.81 -6.27
C ASP A 395 4.06 -27.35 -5.10
N GLU A 396 3.73 -26.05 -5.05
CA GLU A 396 2.90 -25.47 -3.99
C GLU A 396 1.43 -25.85 -4.11
N ILE A 397 0.87 -25.89 -5.33
CA ILE A 397 -0.47 -26.41 -5.59
C ILE A 397 -0.58 -27.88 -5.15
N ASP A 398 0.41 -28.71 -5.49
CA ASP A 398 0.42 -30.12 -5.07
C ASP A 398 0.42 -30.23 -3.53
N ARG A 399 1.24 -29.43 -2.85
CA ARG A 399 1.28 -29.38 -1.38
C ARG A 399 -0.08 -28.99 -0.79
N LEU A 400 -0.64 -27.86 -1.20
CA LEU A 400 -1.89 -27.30 -0.68
C LEU A 400 -3.08 -28.24 -0.92
N LEU A 401 -3.16 -28.86 -2.09
CA LEU A 401 -4.20 -29.82 -2.41
C LEU A 401 -4.10 -31.10 -1.58
N ASN A 402 -2.88 -31.59 -1.29
CA ASN A 402 -2.68 -32.74 -0.40
C ASN A 402 -2.94 -32.39 1.08
N ASP A 403 -2.65 -31.17 1.50
CA ASP A 403 -3.00 -30.66 2.84
C ASP A 403 -4.53 -30.53 2.98
N ALA A 404 -5.23 -30.05 1.93
CA ALA A 404 -6.69 -29.97 1.90
C ALA A 404 -7.36 -31.34 2.06
N LYS A 405 -6.84 -32.40 1.42
CA LYS A 405 -7.30 -33.79 1.65
C LYS A 405 -7.23 -34.15 3.13
N THR A 406 -6.10 -33.84 3.76
CA THR A 406 -5.86 -34.17 5.17
C THR A 406 -6.82 -33.41 6.08
N SER A 407 -6.97 -32.10 5.88
CA SER A 407 -7.89 -31.24 6.63
C SER A 407 -9.35 -31.71 6.48
N TYR A 408 -9.79 -31.99 5.26
CA TYR A 408 -11.16 -32.42 5.00
C TYR A 408 -11.48 -33.78 5.64
N ARG A 409 -10.56 -34.75 5.57
CA ARG A 409 -10.69 -36.06 6.24
C ARG A 409 -10.76 -35.94 7.77
N ASN A 410 -10.09 -34.94 8.34
CA ASN A 410 -10.13 -34.65 9.77
C ASN A 410 -11.41 -33.92 10.21
N GLY A 411 -12.30 -33.60 9.26
CA GLY A 411 -13.56 -32.90 9.50
C GLY A 411 -13.42 -31.38 9.54
N ASP A 412 -12.26 -30.83 9.17
CA ASP A 412 -12.04 -29.39 9.06
C ASP A 412 -12.34 -28.91 7.65
N SER A 413 -13.63 -28.78 7.34
CA SER A 413 -14.08 -28.36 6.02
C SER A 413 -13.77 -26.89 5.72
N GLN A 414 -13.60 -26.04 6.74
CA GLN A 414 -13.26 -24.64 6.53
C GLN A 414 -11.79 -24.51 6.12
N LEU A 415 -10.86 -25.12 6.87
CA LEU A 415 -9.46 -25.12 6.50
C LEU A 415 -9.22 -25.79 5.15
N ALA A 416 -9.91 -26.88 4.85
CA ALA A 416 -9.84 -27.50 3.54
C ALA A 416 -10.34 -26.58 2.42
N PHE A 417 -11.40 -25.80 2.67
CA PHE A 417 -11.90 -24.82 1.71
C PHE A 417 -10.89 -23.70 1.47
N ASP A 418 -10.25 -23.20 2.53
CA ASP A 418 -9.26 -22.13 2.45
C ASP A 418 -8.02 -22.59 1.67
N LEU A 419 -7.49 -23.78 1.98
CA LEU A 419 -6.34 -24.39 1.28
C LEU A 419 -6.60 -24.62 -0.22
N VAL A 420 -7.78 -25.10 -0.62
CA VAL A 420 -8.09 -25.23 -2.07
C VAL A 420 -8.35 -23.89 -2.73
N SER A 421 -8.71 -22.87 -1.96
CA SER A 421 -8.88 -21.51 -2.44
C SER A 421 -7.51 -20.86 -2.70
N GLU A 422 -6.55 -21.03 -1.79
CA GLU A 422 -5.14 -20.62 -1.92
C GLU A 422 -4.45 -21.35 -3.07
N ALA A 423 -4.67 -22.67 -3.20
CA ALA A 423 -4.13 -23.46 -4.31
C ALA A 423 -4.60 -22.94 -5.69
N TYR A 424 -5.82 -22.40 -5.77
CA TYR A 424 -6.33 -21.83 -7.00
C TYR A 424 -5.90 -20.37 -7.19
N LEU A 425 -6.32 -19.49 -6.28
CA LEU A 425 -6.20 -18.04 -6.41
C LEU A 425 -4.75 -17.56 -6.33
N ASP A 426 -3.96 -18.18 -5.45
CA ASP A 426 -2.62 -17.70 -5.12
C ASP A 426 -1.52 -18.49 -5.83
N ASN A 427 -1.90 -19.53 -6.59
CA ASN A 427 -0.93 -20.38 -7.29
C ASN A 427 -1.35 -20.76 -8.71
N TYR A 428 -2.49 -21.43 -8.90
CA TYR A 428 -2.86 -21.91 -10.24
C TYR A 428 -3.11 -20.79 -11.25
N GLU A 429 -3.60 -19.62 -10.82
CA GLU A 429 -3.76 -18.44 -11.69
C GLU A 429 -2.44 -18.04 -12.39
N PHE A 430 -1.28 -18.26 -11.76
CA PHE A 430 0.04 -18.00 -12.36
C PHE A 430 0.45 -19.04 -13.41
N VAL A 431 -0.21 -20.21 -13.41
CA VAL A 431 0.01 -21.30 -14.37
C VAL A 431 -0.92 -21.16 -15.59
N GLU A 432 -2.10 -20.54 -15.42
CA GLU A 432 -3.15 -20.47 -16.45
C GLU A 432 -2.64 -19.85 -17.77
N GLY A 433 -1.96 -18.71 -17.73
CA GLY A 433 -1.44 -18.06 -18.93
C GLY A 433 -0.47 -18.95 -19.73
N PRO A 434 0.66 -19.36 -19.13
CA PRO A 434 1.65 -20.22 -19.79
C PRO A 434 1.09 -21.57 -20.26
N LEU A 435 0.19 -22.19 -19.49
CA LEU A 435 -0.48 -23.41 -19.90
C LEU A 435 -1.47 -23.15 -21.04
N GLY A 436 -2.21 -22.04 -21.00
CA GLY A 436 -3.17 -21.64 -22.03
C GLY A 436 -2.53 -21.41 -23.39
N GLU A 437 -1.26 -21.00 -23.44
CA GLU A 437 -0.52 -20.87 -24.71
C GLU A 437 -0.23 -22.21 -25.38
N VAL A 438 -0.01 -23.27 -24.60
CA VAL A 438 0.39 -24.59 -25.11
C VAL A 438 -0.74 -25.60 -25.17
N ASP A 439 -1.71 -25.52 -24.24
CA ASP A 439 -2.87 -26.39 -24.13
C ASP A 439 -4.06 -25.65 -23.44
N PRO A 440 -4.81 -24.83 -24.20
CA PRO A 440 -5.98 -24.12 -23.67
C PRO A 440 -7.08 -25.03 -23.12
N GLU A 441 -7.24 -26.24 -23.68
CA GLU A 441 -8.26 -27.18 -23.21
C GLU A 441 -7.91 -27.73 -21.84
N LEU A 442 -6.63 -28.08 -21.62
CA LEU A 442 -6.14 -28.52 -20.31
C LEU A 442 -6.21 -27.39 -19.28
N MET A 443 -5.85 -26.17 -19.65
CA MET A 443 -5.95 -24.99 -18.79
C MET A 443 -7.37 -24.79 -18.27
N THR A 444 -8.36 -24.69 -19.17
CA THR A 444 -9.76 -24.46 -18.80
C THR A 444 -10.33 -25.64 -18.00
N LYS A 445 -9.87 -26.86 -18.28
CA LYS A 445 -10.27 -28.05 -17.52
C LYS A 445 -9.84 -27.92 -16.06
N ILE A 446 -8.55 -27.69 -15.82
CA ILE A 446 -8.02 -27.59 -14.45
C ILE A 446 -8.61 -26.37 -13.72
N GLU A 447 -8.76 -25.23 -14.41
CA GLU A 447 -9.43 -24.04 -13.88
C GLU A 447 -10.84 -24.37 -13.39
N THR A 448 -11.65 -25.04 -14.20
CA THR A 448 -13.02 -25.45 -13.82
C THR A 448 -13.00 -26.42 -12.65
N ASP A 449 -12.13 -27.43 -12.70
CA ASP A 449 -12.02 -28.46 -11.67
C ASP A 449 -11.62 -27.87 -10.30
N MET A 450 -10.70 -26.90 -10.28
CA MET A 450 -10.20 -26.24 -9.06
C MET A 450 -11.13 -25.11 -8.57
N ARG A 451 -11.48 -24.16 -9.44
CA ARG A 451 -12.22 -22.94 -9.08
C ARG A 451 -13.66 -23.23 -8.71
N GLU A 452 -14.30 -24.14 -9.43
CA GLU A 452 -15.73 -24.39 -9.35
C GLU A 452 -16.00 -25.72 -8.66
N ASP A 453 -15.61 -26.84 -9.26
CA ASP A 453 -16.08 -28.16 -8.86
C ASP A 453 -15.57 -28.55 -7.47
N LEU A 454 -14.25 -28.53 -7.25
CA LEU A 454 -13.66 -28.91 -5.96
C LEU A 454 -14.18 -28.04 -4.80
N ARG A 455 -14.22 -26.72 -5.02
CA ARG A 455 -14.71 -25.75 -4.02
C ARG A 455 -16.18 -25.94 -3.71
N ASN A 456 -17.00 -26.24 -4.71
CA ASN A 456 -18.42 -26.54 -4.51
C ASN A 456 -18.61 -27.88 -3.78
N MET A 457 -17.81 -28.90 -4.06
CA MET A 457 -17.87 -30.18 -3.36
C MET A 457 -17.60 -30.03 -1.85
N ILE A 458 -16.57 -29.26 -1.48
CA ILE A 458 -16.25 -28.98 -0.07
C ILE A 458 -17.38 -28.18 0.60
N LYS A 459 -17.87 -27.11 -0.05
CA LYS A 459 -19.00 -26.29 0.47
C LYS A 459 -20.28 -27.10 0.66
N ASN A 460 -20.56 -28.03 -0.23
CA ASN A 460 -21.75 -28.87 -0.19
C ASN A 460 -21.63 -30.06 0.77
N GLY A 461 -20.46 -30.25 1.40
CA GLY A 461 -20.23 -31.34 2.33
C GLY A 461 -20.24 -32.71 1.65
N GLU A 462 -19.73 -32.79 0.42
CA GLU A 462 -19.57 -34.05 -0.31
C GLU A 462 -18.68 -35.04 0.46
N SER A 463 -18.79 -36.34 0.15
CA SER A 463 -18.03 -37.36 0.87
C SER A 463 -16.51 -37.16 0.71
N PHE A 464 -15.73 -37.50 1.74
CA PHE A 464 -14.26 -37.38 1.67
C PHE A 464 -13.68 -38.20 0.49
N ASP A 465 -14.26 -39.37 0.19
CA ASP A 465 -13.87 -40.18 -0.97
C ASP A 465 -14.10 -39.43 -2.30
N SER A 466 -15.18 -38.65 -2.40
CA SER A 466 -15.47 -37.85 -3.60
C SER A 466 -14.49 -36.67 -3.74
N VAL A 467 -14.24 -35.95 -2.65
CA VAL A 467 -13.32 -34.80 -2.64
C VAL A 467 -11.89 -35.25 -2.94
N ASP A 468 -11.43 -36.34 -2.32
CA ASP A 468 -10.12 -36.94 -2.59
C ASP A 468 -9.98 -37.31 -4.08
N ALA A 469 -11.01 -37.92 -4.67
CA ALA A 469 -10.99 -38.29 -6.09
C ALA A 469 -10.94 -37.08 -7.02
N GLN A 470 -11.64 -35.98 -6.69
CA GLN A 470 -11.57 -34.73 -7.46
C GLN A 470 -10.16 -34.14 -7.38
N ILE A 471 -9.57 -34.10 -6.19
CA ILE A 471 -8.19 -33.60 -6.02
C ILE A 471 -7.20 -34.49 -6.77
N ASP A 472 -7.33 -35.83 -6.70
CA ASP A 472 -6.46 -36.73 -7.47
C ASP A 472 -6.54 -36.46 -8.98
N MET A 473 -7.73 -36.14 -9.51
CA MET A 473 -7.88 -35.78 -10.92
C MET A 473 -7.14 -34.48 -11.26
N ILE A 474 -7.32 -33.45 -10.44
CA ILE A 474 -6.63 -32.16 -10.61
C ILE A 474 -5.10 -32.36 -10.58
N LEU A 475 -4.58 -33.13 -9.63
CA LEU A 475 -3.14 -33.41 -9.53
C LEU A 475 -2.58 -34.13 -10.76
N MET A 476 -3.35 -35.05 -11.37
CA MET A 476 -2.94 -35.72 -12.61
C MET A 476 -2.90 -34.76 -13.81
N ASP A 477 -3.84 -33.83 -13.87
CA ASP A 477 -3.87 -32.83 -14.94
C ASP A 477 -2.76 -31.79 -14.74
N LEU A 478 -2.48 -31.38 -13.51
CA LEU A 478 -1.34 -30.52 -13.15
C LEU A 478 0.01 -31.20 -13.49
N ASP A 479 0.18 -32.50 -13.22
CA ASP A 479 1.36 -33.26 -13.65
C ASP A 479 1.47 -33.38 -15.18
N THR A 480 0.36 -33.25 -15.91
CA THR A 480 0.38 -33.14 -17.37
C THR A 480 0.79 -31.74 -17.81
N ALA A 481 0.18 -30.72 -17.21
CA ALA A 481 0.49 -29.32 -17.44
C ALA A 481 1.97 -29.01 -17.17
N GLN A 482 2.52 -29.44 -16.04
CA GLN A 482 3.92 -29.22 -15.67
C GLN A 482 4.93 -29.74 -16.72
N LYS A 483 4.57 -30.77 -17.49
CA LYS A 483 5.45 -31.35 -18.53
C LYS A 483 5.42 -30.60 -19.85
N ILE A 484 4.37 -29.81 -20.09
CA ILE A 484 4.14 -29.14 -21.38
C ILE A 484 4.26 -27.62 -21.25
N VAL A 485 4.05 -27.09 -20.05
CA VAL A 485 4.32 -25.70 -19.71
C VAL A 485 5.83 -25.50 -19.85
N PRO A 486 6.27 -24.61 -20.76
CA PRO A 486 7.69 -24.35 -20.93
C PRO A 486 8.22 -23.59 -19.71
N GLU A 487 9.49 -23.84 -19.34
CA GLU A 487 10.22 -22.91 -18.47
C GLU A 487 10.10 -21.51 -19.07
N PHE A 488 9.66 -20.52 -18.28
CA PHE A 488 9.36 -19.15 -18.72
C PHE A 488 10.44 -18.56 -19.66
N GLY A 489 11.72 -18.95 -19.49
CA GLY A 489 12.83 -18.54 -20.36
C GLY A 489 12.83 -19.05 -21.81
N THR A 490 12.10 -20.13 -22.14
CA THR A 490 12.11 -20.73 -23.49
C THR A 490 11.08 -20.15 -24.45
N ILE A 491 9.90 -19.73 -23.96
CA ILE A 491 8.90 -19.00 -24.77
C ILE A 491 9.41 -17.59 -25.09
N ALA A 492 9.90 -16.85 -24.09
CA ALA A 492 10.49 -15.52 -24.28
C ALA A 492 11.64 -15.57 -25.31
N MET A 493 12.55 -16.54 -25.23
CA MET A 493 13.60 -16.70 -26.24
C MET A 493 13.08 -17.08 -27.64
N MET A 494 12.00 -17.84 -27.76
CA MET A 494 11.40 -18.18 -29.07
C MET A 494 10.67 -16.99 -29.69
N VAL A 495 9.90 -16.23 -28.91
CA VAL A 495 9.19 -15.02 -29.36
C VAL A 495 10.21 -13.92 -29.72
N LEU A 496 11.24 -13.70 -28.89
CA LEU A 496 12.31 -12.75 -29.18
C LEU A 496 13.13 -13.16 -30.42
N ALA A 497 13.39 -14.45 -30.61
CA ALA A 497 14.05 -14.94 -31.83
C ALA A 497 13.18 -14.74 -33.09
N VAL A 498 11.87 -14.99 -33.02
CA VAL A 498 10.95 -14.74 -34.14
C VAL A 498 10.80 -13.26 -34.43
N ALA A 499 10.74 -12.40 -33.41
CA ALA A 499 10.68 -10.95 -33.53
C ALA A 499 11.98 -10.38 -34.13
N ILE A 500 13.16 -10.81 -33.65
CA ILE A 500 14.45 -10.42 -34.22
C ILE A 500 14.57 -10.90 -35.67
N ILE A 501 14.20 -12.15 -35.98
CA ILE A 501 14.21 -12.66 -37.36
C ILE A 501 13.27 -11.84 -38.25
N SER A 502 12.09 -11.44 -37.75
CA SER A 502 11.11 -10.63 -38.47
C SER A 502 11.63 -9.21 -38.71
N ILE A 503 12.23 -8.56 -37.71
CA ILE A 503 12.85 -7.24 -37.81
C ILE A 503 14.04 -7.27 -38.77
N VAL A 504 14.91 -8.30 -38.71
CA VAL A 504 16.04 -8.49 -39.63
C VAL A 504 15.55 -8.79 -41.06
N ALA A 505 14.47 -9.54 -41.24
CA ALA A 505 13.86 -9.81 -42.54
C ALA A 505 13.22 -8.55 -43.16
N ILE A 506 12.59 -7.70 -42.34
CA ILE A 506 11.99 -6.43 -42.77
C ILE A 506 13.07 -5.39 -43.09
N THR A 507 14.11 -5.27 -42.25
CA THR A 507 15.23 -4.33 -42.47
C THR A 507 16.17 -4.75 -43.60
N SER A 508 16.31 -6.04 -43.88
CA SER A 508 17.06 -6.52 -45.06
C SER A 508 16.28 -6.31 -46.37
N LYS A 509 14.94 -6.44 -46.37
CA LYS A 509 14.09 -6.09 -47.53
C LYS A 509 14.06 -4.58 -47.79
N SER A 510 14.02 -3.74 -46.75
CA SER A 510 13.99 -2.28 -46.93
C SER A 510 15.32 -1.73 -47.46
N LYS A 511 16.47 -2.29 -47.04
CA LYS A 511 17.80 -1.91 -47.58
C LYS A 511 17.99 -2.26 -49.05
N PHE A 512 17.40 -3.35 -49.55
CA PHE A 512 17.48 -3.71 -50.98
C PHE A 512 16.61 -2.84 -51.89
N SER A 513 15.54 -2.23 -51.38
CA SER A 513 14.66 -1.35 -52.16
C SER A 513 15.23 0.06 -52.38
N ILE A 514 16.16 0.52 -51.54
CA ILE A 514 16.65 1.91 -51.58
C ILE A 514 17.88 2.06 -52.49
N ILE A 515 18.59 0.98 -52.83
CA ILE A 515 19.85 1.03 -53.60
C ILE A 515 19.65 1.02 -55.14
N GLN A 516 18.42 1.03 -55.66
CA GLN A 516 18.16 1.04 -57.13
C GLN A 516 17.59 2.32 -57.73
N ARG A 517 17.65 3.46 -57.03
CA ARG A 517 17.36 4.76 -57.65
C ARG A 517 18.30 5.86 -57.15
N PHE A 518 19.54 5.83 -57.62
CA PHE A 518 20.33 7.04 -57.90
C PHE A 518 21.28 6.76 -59.06
#